data_AF-A0A2N2IV53-F1
#
_entry.id   AF-A0A2N2IV53-F1
#
_cell.length_a   1.000
_cell.length_b   1.000
_cell.length_c   1.000
_cell.angle_alpha   90.00
_cell.angle_beta   90.00
_cell.angle_gamma   90.00
#
_symmetry.space_group_name_H-M   'P 1'
#
loop_
_entity.id
_entity.type
_entity.pdbx_description
1 polymer ?
#
loop_
_entity_poly.entity_id
_entity_poly.type
_entity_poly.pdbx_seq_one_letter_code
_entity_poly.pdbx_strand_id
1 'polypeptide(L)'
;MRLRPLWTTVLGLALSGCAGSSLHAPNRPPGRDYVQDFEGDSQSVDPGSVRLLPSVCKDMDLAQEHRPLRLEDFLQFLRGRGLKTSETRARADLVYVDVTGQDIREPLRFRVAILPNAGDAGRHLHIALLQHGKGRWGLHRSNLAVLGPEGSYDDIVAFAARTKLACWGVLTVAGLDDTYVIPGGYAEL
;
A
#
# COMPACT_ATOMS: atom_id res chain seq x y z
N MET A 1 43.19 32.51 42.78
CA MET A 1 42.36 33.34 41.88
C MET A 1 41.98 32.49 40.67
N ARG A 2 40.68 32.16 40.56
CA ARG A 2 39.92 31.61 39.41
C ARG A 2 40.44 30.35 38.68
N LEU A 3 39.95 29.17 39.11
CA LEU A 3 39.76 28.02 38.21
C LEU A 3 38.43 28.20 37.44
N ARG A 4 38.49 28.09 36.11
CA ARG A 4 37.31 28.05 35.22
C ARG A 4 36.90 26.58 35.00
N PRO A 5 35.60 26.23 35.05
CA PRO A 5 35.15 24.90 34.68
C PRO A 5 34.98 24.79 33.16
N LEU A 6 35.54 23.75 32.55
CA LEU A 6 35.21 23.33 31.19
C LEU A 6 33.83 22.66 31.21
N TRP A 7 32.86 23.28 30.52
CA TRP A 7 31.59 22.66 30.22
C TRP A 7 31.74 21.83 28.95
N THR A 8 31.73 20.51 29.10
CA THR A 8 31.68 19.58 27.98
C THR A 8 30.22 19.35 27.62
N THR A 9 29.73 20.04 26.59
CA THR A 9 28.38 19.82 26.05
C THR A 9 28.41 18.55 25.20
N VAL A 10 27.85 17.45 25.73
CA VAL A 10 27.62 16.23 24.96
C VAL A 10 26.40 16.45 24.07
N LEU A 11 26.64 16.61 22.77
CA LEU A 11 25.60 16.69 21.74
C LEU A 11 25.12 15.27 21.42
N GLY A 12 24.01 14.85 22.02
CA GLY A 12 23.36 13.57 21.72
C GLY A 12 22.62 13.63 20.39
N LEU A 13 23.21 13.05 19.35
CA LEU A 13 22.53 12.77 18.07
C LEU A 13 21.54 11.63 18.28
N ALA A 14 20.26 11.98 18.43
CA ALA A 14 19.16 11.01 18.35
C ALA A 14 18.97 10.58 16.89
N LEU A 15 19.51 9.41 16.54
CA LEU A 15 19.19 8.70 15.31
C LEU A 15 17.81 8.04 15.47
N SER A 16 16.75 8.81 15.24
CA SER A 16 15.40 8.27 15.09
C SER A 16 15.28 7.66 13.69
N GLY A 17 15.66 6.39 13.56
CA GLY A 17 15.45 5.62 12.33
C GLY A 17 13.96 5.43 12.06
N CYS A 18 13.40 6.24 11.16
CA CYS A 18 12.01 6.11 10.70
C CYS A 18 11.87 4.97 9.67
N ALA A 19 12.01 3.72 10.11
CA ALA A 19 11.51 2.58 9.35
C ALA A 19 10.01 2.45 9.65
N GLY A 20 9.16 2.56 8.62
CA GLY A 20 7.75 2.23 8.77
C GLY A 20 7.57 0.73 9.03
N SER A 21 6.57 0.35 9.80
CA SER A 21 6.30 -1.05 10.13
C SER A 21 6.00 -1.87 8.88
N SER A 22 6.54 -3.09 8.85
CA SER A 22 6.17 -4.10 7.85
C SER A 22 4.71 -4.49 8.03
N LEU A 23 4.03 -4.75 6.92
CA LEU A 23 2.71 -5.33 6.90
C LEU A 23 2.77 -6.74 7.49
N HIS A 24 1.92 -6.98 8.48
CA HIS A 24 1.74 -8.29 9.08
C HIS A 24 0.24 -8.50 9.37
N ALA A 25 -0.36 -9.55 8.80
CA ALA A 25 -1.78 -9.86 8.92
C ALA A 25 -2.04 -11.24 9.59
N PRO A 26 -1.48 -11.53 10.78
CA PRO A 26 -1.39 -12.88 11.34
C PRO A 26 -2.69 -13.52 11.83
N ASN A 27 -3.75 -12.73 12.08
CA ASN A 27 -4.94 -13.21 12.79
C ASN A 27 -6.18 -13.40 11.90
N ARG A 28 -6.02 -13.51 10.58
CA ARG A 28 -7.13 -13.53 9.62
C ARG A 28 -6.85 -14.47 8.45
N PRO A 29 -7.87 -14.83 7.63
CA PRO A 29 -7.68 -15.78 6.54
C PRO A 29 -6.46 -15.39 5.70
N PRO A 30 -5.58 -16.35 5.38
CA PRO A 30 -4.39 -16.09 4.60
C PRO A 30 -4.74 -15.56 3.20
N GLY A 31 -3.79 -14.90 2.56
CA GLY A 31 -3.95 -14.32 1.22
C GLY A 31 -4.46 -15.33 0.19
N ARG A 32 -4.01 -16.60 0.29
CA ARG A 32 -4.46 -17.70 -0.58
C ARG A 32 -5.97 -17.95 -0.56
N ASP A 33 -6.68 -17.56 0.49
CA ASP A 33 -8.13 -17.72 0.60
C ASP A 33 -8.91 -16.67 -0.22
N TYR A 34 -8.21 -15.67 -0.77
CA TYR A 34 -8.78 -14.59 -1.57
C TYR A 34 -8.41 -14.67 -3.05
N VAL A 35 -7.60 -15.65 -3.43
CA VAL A 35 -7.12 -15.81 -4.80
C VAL A 35 -7.34 -17.23 -5.30
N GLN A 36 -7.31 -17.36 -6.62
CA GLN A 36 -7.23 -18.61 -7.33
C GLN A 36 -6.22 -18.43 -8.47
N ASP A 37 -5.66 -19.51 -8.98
CA ASP A 37 -4.95 -19.44 -10.24
C ASP A 37 -5.92 -19.22 -11.41
N PHE A 38 -5.33 -19.08 -12.60
CA PHE A 38 -6.09 -18.88 -13.83
C PHE A 38 -6.90 -20.11 -14.27
N GLU A 39 -6.58 -21.30 -13.75
CA GLU A 39 -7.27 -22.56 -14.02
C GLU A 39 -8.41 -22.84 -13.03
N GLY A 40 -8.40 -22.23 -11.85
CA GLY A 40 -9.41 -22.38 -10.80
C GLY A 40 -8.93 -22.96 -9.48
N ASP A 41 -7.66 -23.33 -9.34
CA ASP A 41 -7.11 -23.96 -8.13
C ASP A 41 -6.53 -22.93 -7.14
N SER A 42 -6.55 -23.28 -5.85
CA SER A 42 -6.12 -22.40 -4.75
C SER A 42 -5.01 -23.05 -3.92
N GLN A 43 -3.76 -23.00 -4.37
CA GLN A 43 -2.65 -23.65 -3.65
C GLN A 43 -1.64 -22.67 -3.05
N SER A 44 -1.30 -21.57 -3.73
CA SER A 44 -0.36 -20.58 -3.22
C SER A 44 -0.56 -19.20 -3.85
N VAL A 45 -0.15 -18.14 -3.15
CA VAL A 45 -0.14 -16.77 -3.69
C VAL A 45 1.16 -16.56 -4.47
N ASP A 46 1.11 -16.79 -5.77
CA ASP A 46 2.16 -16.39 -6.71
C ASP A 46 1.65 -15.22 -7.57
N PRO A 47 2.15 -13.97 -7.38
CA PRO A 47 1.59 -12.77 -7.99
C PRO A 47 1.43 -12.81 -9.52
N GLY A 48 2.27 -13.59 -10.23
CA GLY A 48 2.19 -13.76 -11.69
C GLY A 48 1.22 -14.83 -12.16
N SER A 49 0.71 -15.66 -11.25
CA SER A 49 -0.05 -16.87 -11.57
C SER A 49 -1.46 -16.88 -10.96
N VAL A 50 -1.85 -15.81 -10.25
CA VAL A 50 -3.11 -15.75 -9.51
C VAL A 50 -3.97 -14.55 -9.89
N ARG A 51 -5.28 -14.68 -9.63
CA ARG A 51 -6.30 -13.64 -9.70
C ARG A 51 -7.15 -13.64 -8.43
N LEU A 52 -7.73 -12.50 -8.08
CA LEU A 52 -8.69 -12.40 -6.98
C LEU A 52 -9.93 -13.26 -7.27
N LEU A 53 -10.46 -13.88 -6.23
CA LEU A 53 -11.76 -14.54 -6.30
C LEU A 53 -12.86 -13.53 -6.64
N PRO A 54 -13.85 -13.85 -7.49
CA PRO A 54 -14.94 -12.93 -7.84
C PRO A 54 -15.74 -12.41 -6.64
N SER A 55 -15.75 -13.16 -5.53
CA SER A 55 -16.41 -12.78 -4.29
C SER A 55 -15.75 -11.59 -3.57
N VAL A 56 -14.46 -11.31 -3.81
CA VAL A 56 -13.70 -10.26 -3.10
C VAL A 56 -14.28 -8.88 -3.39
N CYS A 57 -14.50 -8.58 -4.67
CA CYS A 57 -14.98 -7.28 -5.13
C CYS A 57 -16.49 -7.24 -5.36
N LYS A 58 -17.22 -8.24 -4.84
CA LYS A 58 -18.68 -8.23 -4.85
C LYS A 58 -19.21 -6.95 -4.20
N ASP A 59 -20.25 -6.39 -4.81
CA ASP A 59 -20.96 -5.17 -4.38
C ASP A 59 -20.08 -3.90 -4.39
N MET A 60 -19.01 -3.89 -5.18
CA MET A 60 -18.22 -2.68 -5.44
C MET A 60 -18.44 -2.17 -6.86
N ASP A 61 -18.48 -0.85 -6.99
CA ASP A 61 -18.38 -0.19 -8.29
C ASP A 61 -16.93 -0.27 -8.79
N LEU A 62 -16.74 -1.01 -9.87
CA LEU A 62 -15.45 -1.21 -10.54
C LEU A 62 -15.35 -0.40 -11.84
N ALA A 63 -16.29 0.53 -12.10
CA ALA A 63 -16.20 1.42 -13.25
C ALA A 63 -14.92 2.27 -13.16
N GLN A 64 -14.22 2.38 -14.30
CA GLN A 64 -13.00 3.16 -14.41
C GLN A 64 -13.27 4.62 -14.03
N GLU A 65 -12.39 5.18 -13.19
CA GLU A 65 -12.46 6.55 -12.75
C GLU A 65 -11.84 7.49 -13.79
N HIS A 66 -12.65 8.41 -14.30
CA HIS A 66 -12.25 9.32 -15.38
C HIS A 66 -11.91 10.72 -14.87
N ARG A 67 -12.31 11.07 -13.63
CA ARG A 67 -11.91 12.34 -13.01
C ARG A 67 -10.62 12.17 -12.21
N PRO A 68 -9.80 13.23 -12.09
CA PRO A 68 -8.74 13.28 -11.09
C PRO A 68 -9.31 13.10 -9.68
N LEU A 69 -8.67 12.24 -8.91
CA LEU A 69 -8.95 12.01 -7.50
C LEU A 69 -8.09 12.92 -6.62
N ARG A 70 -8.63 13.20 -5.44
CA ARG A 70 -7.93 13.90 -4.36
C ARG A 70 -7.54 12.89 -3.30
N LEU A 71 -6.59 13.27 -2.46
CA LEU A 71 -6.22 12.46 -1.29
C LEU A 71 -7.44 12.07 -0.44
N GLU A 72 -8.39 12.99 -0.25
CA GLU A 72 -9.60 12.73 0.55
C GLU A 72 -10.44 11.56 -0.01
N ASP A 73 -10.47 11.34 -1.33
CA ASP A 73 -11.19 10.19 -1.92
C ASP A 73 -10.59 8.86 -1.42
N PHE A 74 -9.25 8.78 -1.28
CA PHE A 74 -8.56 7.62 -0.73
C PHE A 74 -8.79 7.47 0.78
N LEU A 75 -8.75 8.57 1.53
CA LEU A 75 -8.98 8.54 2.97
C LEU A 75 -10.42 8.15 3.33
N GLN A 76 -11.39 8.69 2.59
CA GLN A 76 -12.79 8.35 2.75
C GLN A 76 -13.02 6.85 2.48
N PHE A 77 -12.35 6.30 1.45
CA PHE A 77 -12.38 4.86 1.20
C PHE A 77 -11.85 4.06 2.40
N LEU A 78 -10.66 4.38 2.91
CA LEU A 78 -10.08 3.68 4.08
C LEU A 78 -10.98 3.78 5.31
N ARG A 79 -11.51 4.97 5.61
CA ARG A 79 -12.42 5.20 6.74
C ARG A 79 -13.73 4.41 6.59
N GLY A 80 -14.26 4.31 5.38
CA GLY A 80 -15.43 3.48 5.06
C GLY A 80 -15.21 1.97 5.30
N ARG A 81 -13.95 1.54 5.46
CA ARG A 81 -13.57 0.17 5.84
C ARG A 81 -13.26 0.02 7.33
N GLY A 82 -13.60 1.02 8.15
CA GLY A 82 -13.37 1.02 9.60
C GLY A 82 -11.93 1.31 9.99
N LEU A 83 -11.10 1.80 9.06
CA LEU A 83 -9.72 2.16 9.33
C LEU A 83 -9.63 3.63 9.79
N LYS A 84 -8.71 3.91 10.70
CA LYS A 84 -8.37 5.27 11.11
C LYS A 84 -7.15 5.73 10.33
N THR A 85 -7.15 7.00 9.94
CA THR A 85 -6.11 7.60 9.09
C THR A 85 -5.55 8.85 9.73
N SER A 86 -4.24 9.05 9.67
CA SER A 86 -3.59 10.35 9.90
C SER A 86 -2.63 10.67 8.76
N GLU A 87 -2.52 11.95 8.43
CA GLU A 87 -1.78 12.40 7.26
C GLU A 87 -0.56 13.23 7.66
N THR A 88 0.54 13.07 6.93
CA THR A 88 1.71 13.94 7.01
C THR A 88 2.16 14.29 5.61
N ARG A 89 2.05 15.57 5.24
CA ARG A 89 2.49 16.05 3.93
C ARG A 89 4.01 16.06 3.87
N ALA A 90 4.58 15.19 3.03
CA ALA A 90 6.03 15.07 2.84
C ALA A 90 6.55 16.05 1.78
N ARG A 91 5.77 16.24 0.71
CA ARG A 91 6.00 17.22 -0.37
C ARG A 91 4.67 17.74 -0.92
N ALA A 92 4.72 18.64 -1.90
CA ALA A 92 3.53 19.15 -2.57
C ALA A 92 2.68 18.02 -3.19
N ASP A 93 3.35 17.04 -3.78
CA ASP A 93 2.79 15.91 -4.53
C ASP A 93 2.79 14.58 -3.75
N LEU A 94 3.32 14.56 -2.52
CA LEU A 94 3.53 13.33 -1.75
C LEU A 94 3.02 13.48 -0.32
N VAL A 95 2.12 12.57 0.08
CA VAL A 95 1.57 12.53 1.44
C VAL A 95 1.76 11.14 2.04
N TYR A 96 2.24 11.10 3.27
CA TYR A 96 2.24 9.88 4.07
C TYR A 96 0.91 9.73 4.78
N VAL A 97 0.30 8.56 4.65
CA VAL A 97 -0.97 8.21 5.30
C VAL A 97 -0.70 7.06 6.24
N ASP A 98 -0.72 7.34 7.55
CA ASP A 98 -0.61 6.33 8.59
C ASP A 98 -2.00 5.77 8.90
N VAL A 99 -2.10 4.44 8.89
CA VAL A 99 -3.35 3.69 8.99
C VAL A 99 -3.32 2.80 10.22
N THR A 100 -4.37 2.89 11.05
CA THR A 100 -4.58 2.01 12.21
C THR A 100 -5.99 1.41 12.18
N GLY A 101 -6.21 0.35 12.96
CA GLY A 101 -7.48 -0.39 12.97
C GLY A 101 -7.48 -1.49 14.02
N GLN A 102 -8.59 -2.20 14.19
CA GLN A 102 -8.71 -3.23 15.23
C GLN A 102 -7.68 -4.36 15.09
N ASP A 103 -7.36 -4.77 13.87
CA ASP A 103 -6.36 -5.80 13.59
C ASP A 103 -5.10 -5.22 12.89
N ILE A 104 -4.95 -3.93 13.16
CA ILE A 104 -3.86 -2.99 13.06
C ILE A 104 -2.74 -3.04 14.13
N ARG A 105 -1.90 -4.08 14.27
CA ARG A 105 -0.98 -4.13 15.44
C ARG A 105 -0.06 -2.91 15.54
N GLU A 106 0.53 -2.51 14.42
CA GLU A 106 1.41 -1.35 14.31
C GLU A 106 0.94 -0.46 13.16
N PRO A 107 1.00 0.88 13.28
CA PRO A 107 0.56 1.78 12.22
C PRO A 107 1.21 1.46 10.88
N LEU A 108 0.38 1.22 9.86
CA LEU A 108 0.84 0.99 8.50
C LEU A 108 0.98 2.31 7.77
N ARG A 109 2.16 2.58 7.20
CA ARG A 109 2.41 3.81 6.45
C ARG A 109 2.26 3.59 4.95
N PHE A 110 1.29 4.26 4.35
CA PHE A 110 1.15 4.39 2.91
C PHE A 110 1.85 5.66 2.43
N ARG A 111 2.41 5.62 1.23
CA ARG A 111 2.94 6.78 0.52
C ARG A 111 2.04 7.06 -0.68
N VAL A 112 1.35 8.19 -0.66
CA VAL A 112 0.38 8.59 -1.68
C VAL A 112 0.98 9.71 -2.51
N ALA A 113 1.30 9.41 -3.76
CA ALA A 113 1.70 10.39 -4.76
C ALA A 113 0.48 10.86 -5.55
N ILE A 114 0.31 12.17 -5.67
CA ILE A 114 -0.76 12.87 -6.39
C ILE A 114 -0.15 13.43 -7.66
N LEU A 115 -0.56 12.90 -8.81
CA LEU A 115 0.09 13.13 -10.10
C LEU A 115 -0.86 13.82 -11.08
N PRO A 116 -0.40 14.17 -12.30
CA PRO A 116 -1.25 14.86 -13.27
C PRO A 116 -2.38 13.98 -13.85
N ASN A 117 -2.14 12.69 -14.06
CA ASN A 117 -3.09 11.78 -14.72
C ASN A 117 -2.83 10.29 -14.36
N ALA A 118 -3.68 9.39 -14.86
CA ALA A 118 -3.61 7.96 -14.59
C ALA A 118 -2.35 7.28 -15.13
N GLY A 119 -1.93 7.62 -16.35
CA GLY A 119 -0.70 7.06 -16.93
C GLY A 119 0.55 7.42 -16.12
N ASP A 120 0.63 8.65 -15.60
CA ASP A 120 1.70 9.06 -14.70
C ASP A 120 1.66 8.31 -13.36
N ALA A 121 0.46 8.02 -12.84
CA ALA A 121 0.30 7.23 -11.61
C ALA A 121 0.69 5.76 -11.77
N GLY A 122 0.22 5.09 -12.81
CA GLY A 122 0.63 3.72 -13.12
C GLY A 122 2.14 3.63 -13.32
N ARG A 123 2.73 4.55 -14.10
CA ARG A 123 4.18 4.62 -14.33
C ARG A 123 4.98 4.87 -13.06
N HIS A 124 4.56 5.83 -12.22
CA HIS A 124 5.25 6.14 -10.97
C HIS A 124 5.20 4.96 -10.00
N LEU A 125 4.04 4.30 -9.88
CA LEU A 125 3.92 3.10 -9.05
C LEU A 125 4.84 1.98 -9.56
N HIS A 126 4.81 1.67 -10.86
CA HIS A 126 5.65 0.64 -11.46
C HIS A 126 7.14 0.89 -11.19
N ILE A 127 7.63 2.12 -11.44
CA ILE A 127 9.03 2.49 -11.17
C ILE A 127 9.36 2.33 -9.68
N ALA A 128 8.47 2.78 -8.78
CA ALA A 128 8.70 2.66 -7.34
C ALA A 128 8.78 1.19 -6.89
N LEU A 129 7.97 0.31 -7.47
CA LEU A 129 7.99 -1.12 -7.19
C LEU A 129 9.29 -1.77 -7.67
N LEU A 130 9.75 -1.47 -8.89
CA LEU A 130 11.03 -1.96 -9.40
C LEU A 130 12.22 -1.50 -8.57
N GLN A 131 12.22 -0.24 -8.11
CA GLN A 131 13.30 0.31 -7.30
C GLN A 131 13.40 -0.32 -5.92
N HIS A 132 12.27 -0.71 -5.33
CA HIS A 132 12.23 -1.26 -3.98
C HIS A 132 12.23 -2.80 -3.93
N GLY A 133 11.88 -3.47 -5.03
CA GLY A 133 11.99 -4.93 -5.19
C GLY A 133 10.93 -5.74 -4.45
N LYS A 134 11.18 -7.05 -4.33
CA LYS A 134 10.28 -8.06 -3.76
C LYS A 134 9.68 -7.63 -2.41
N GLY A 135 8.39 -7.93 -2.21
CA GLY A 135 7.65 -7.61 -0.98
C GLY A 135 7.06 -6.20 -0.97
N ARG A 136 7.23 -5.45 -2.06
CA ARG A 136 6.62 -4.14 -2.28
C ARG A 136 5.36 -4.31 -3.09
N TRP A 137 4.41 -3.42 -2.84
CA TRP A 137 3.13 -3.43 -3.51
C TRP A 137 2.50 -2.06 -3.40
N GLY A 138 1.47 -1.87 -4.19
CA GLY A 138 0.66 -0.69 -4.12
C GLY A 138 -0.51 -0.79 -5.07
N LEU A 139 -1.14 0.35 -5.28
CA LEU A 139 -2.23 0.47 -6.21
C LEU A 139 -2.19 1.83 -6.86
N HIS A 140 -2.74 1.91 -8.06
CA HIS A 140 -3.06 3.20 -8.65
C HIS A 140 -4.55 3.26 -8.98
N ARG A 141 -5.10 4.47 -8.92
CA ARG A 141 -6.46 4.77 -9.37
C ARG A 141 -6.48 6.21 -9.82
N SER A 142 -6.87 6.45 -11.07
CA SER A 142 -6.78 7.77 -11.69
C SER A 142 -5.38 8.33 -11.42
N ASN A 143 -5.26 9.61 -11.09
CA ASN A 143 -4.00 10.30 -10.85
C ASN A 143 -3.31 9.99 -9.51
N LEU A 144 -3.77 9.00 -8.72
CA LEU A 144 -3.15 8.63 -7.45
C LEU A 144 -2.33 7.35 -7.58
N ALA A 145 -1.07 7.40 -7.14
CA ALA A 145 -0.23 6.23 -6.93
C ALA A 145 0.00 6.03 -5.43
N VAL A 146 -0.39 4.86 -4.91
CA VAL A 146 -0.35 4.53 -3.49
C VAL A 146 0.61 3.37 -3.29
N LEU A 147 1.75 3.61 -2.64
CA LEU A 147 2.68 2.57 -2.24
C LEU A 147 2.38 2.12 -0.81
N GLY A 148 2.20 0.81 -0.63
CA GLY A 148 1.98 0.19 0.67
C GLY A 148 3.27 -0.08 1.45
N PRO A 149 3.16 -0.43 2.75
CA PRO A 149 4.27 -0.95 3.52
C PRO A 149 4.78 -2.28 2.96
N GLU A 150 6.05 -2.62 3.19
CA GLU A 150 6.62 -3.91 2.80
C GLU A 150 5.89 -5.08 3.47
N GLY A 151 5.75 -6.22 2.81
CA GLY A 151 5.12 -7.40 3.40
C GLY A 151 5.34 -8.68 2.58
N SER A 152 4.92 -9.81 3.14
CA SER A 152 4.84 -11.07 2.38
C SER A 152 3.69 -11.00 1.36
N TYR A 153 3.75 -11.76 0.26
CA TYR A 153 2.65 -11.77 -0.72
C TYR A 153 1.32 -12.20 -0.10
N ASP A 154 1.36 -13.15 0.83
CA ASP A 154 0.18 -13.61 1.54
C ASP A 154 -0.42 -12.48 2.39
N ASP A 155 0.39 -11.76 3.16
CA ASP A 155 -0.05 -10.60 3.96
C ASP A 155 -0.60 -9.47 3.08
N ILE A 156 0.06 -9.20 1.95
CA ILE A 156 -0.33 -8.18 0.97
C ILE A 156 -1.71 -8.48 0.42
N VAL A 157 -1.91 -9.70 -0.10
CA VAL A 157 -3.19 -10.12 -0.68
C VAL A 157 -4.28 -10.16 0.39
N ALA A 158 -3.99 -10.75 1.56
CA ALA A 158 -4.94 -10.81 2.68
C ALA A 158 -5.40 -9.41 3.10
N PHE A 159 -4.47 -8.45 3.20
CA PHE A 159 -4.79 -7.08 3.57
C PHE A 159 -5.58 -6.38 2.47
N ALA A 160 -5.11 -6.43 1.22
CA ALA A 160 -5.70 -5.72 0.09
C ALA A 160 -7.11 -6.25 -0.26
N ALA A 161 -7.34 -7.56 -0.19
CA ALA A 161 -8.63 -8.17 -0.43
C ALA A 161 -9.64 -7.84 0.69
N ARG A 162 -9.26 -8.02 1.96
CA ARG A 162 -10.14 -7.80 3.10
C ARG A 162 -10.56 -6.33 3.26
N THR A 163 -9.63 -5.41 3.01
CA THR A 163 -9.91 -3.96 3.00
C THR A 163 -10.55 -3.51 1.69
N LYS A 164 -10.69 -4.41 0.72
CA LYS A 164 -11.11 -4.14 -0.66
C LYS A 164 -10.28 -3.07 -1.38
N LEU A 165 -9.05 -2.80 -0.94
CA LEU A 165 -8.12 -1.92 -1.64
C LEU A 165 -7.85 -2.41 -3.07
N ALA A 166 -7.79 -3.73 -3.27
CA ALA A 166 -7.64 -4.33 -4.59
C ALA A 166 -8.85 -4.08 -5.52
N CYS A 167 -9.99 -3.74 -4.95
CA CYS A 167 -11.20 -3.35 -5.67
C CYS A 167 -11.34 -1.82 -5.80
N TRP A 168 -10.50 -1.07 -5.08
CA TRP A 168 -10.48 0.38 -5.17
C TRP A 168 -9.54 0.84 -6.27
N GLY A 169 -8.34 0.27 -6.37
CA GLY A 169 -7.35 0.60 -7.38
C GLY A 169 -6.68 -0.65 -7.97
N VAL A 170 -5.93 -0.46 -9.04
CA VAL A 170 -5.22 -1.53 -9.75
C VAL A 170 -4.10 -2.05 -8.85
N LEU A 171 -4.33 -3.19 -8.20
CA LEU A 171 -3.36 -3.80 -7.29
C LEU A 171 -2.15 -4.31 -8.07
N THR A 172 -0.97 -3.80 -7.73
CA THR A 172 0.30 -4.21 -8.33
C THR A 172 1.28 -4.63 -7.23
N VAL A 173 1.96 -5.76 -7.43
CA VAL A 173 2.92 -6.34 -6.50
C VAL A 173 4.26 -6.53 -7.19
N ALA A 174 5.36 -6.20 -6.52
CA ALA A 174 6.70 -6.44 -7.00
C ALA A 174 7.08 -7.91 -6.86
N GLY A 175 7.47 -8.51 -7.98
CA GLY A 175 8.08 -9.83 -8.13
C GLY A 175 9.57 -9.87 -7.80
N LEU A 176 10.25 -10.92 -8.27
CA LEU A 176 11.70 -11.01 -8.23
C LEU A 176 12.35 -10.05 -9.25
N ASP A 177 11.88 -10.12 -10.51
CA ASP A 177 12.47 -9.38 -11.64
C ASP A 177 11.47 -8.45 -12.36
N ASP A 178 10.18 -8.50 -12.02
CA ASP A 178 9.12 -7.71 -12.65
C ASP A 178 8.03 -7.31 -11.64
N THR A 179 7.04 -6.54 -12.06
CA THR A 179 5.83 -6.22 -11.30
C THR A 179 4.62 -6.91 -11.89
N TYR A 180 3.76 -7.45 -11.05
CA TYR A 180 2.56 -8.16 -11.45
C TYR A 180 1.31 -7.42 -11.00
N VAL A 181 0.40 -7.17 -11.93
CA VAL A 181 -0.97 -6.76 -11.61
C VAL A 181 -1.73 -8.00 -11.16
N ILE A 182 -2.42 -7.93 -10.03
CA ILE A 182 -3.30 -9.02 -9.58
C ILE A 182 -4.71 -8.75 -10.15
N PRO A 183 -5.17 -9.49 -11.17
CA PRO A 183 -6.44 -9.25 -11.82
C PRO A 183 -7.63 -9.72 -10.95
N GLY A 184 -8.84 -9.34 -11.36
CA GLY A 184 -10.09 -9.67 -10.64
C GLY A 184 -10.59 -8.56 -9.71
N GLY A 185 -9.83 -7.47 -9.60
CA GLY A 185 -10.20 -6.26 -8.88
C GLY A 185 -10.53 -5.10 -9.82
N TYR A 186 -10.15 -3.90 -9.40
CA TYR A 186 -10.26 -2.70 -10.23
C TYR A 186 -9.23 -2.70 -11.36
N ALA A 187 -9.60 -2.15 -12.51
CA ALA A 187 -8.77 -2.07 -13.71
C ALA A 187 -8.84 -0.67 -14.34
N GLU A 188 -7.72 -0.23 -14.92
CA GLU A 188 -7.65 0.98 -15.75
C GLU A 188 -6.93 0.64 -17.06
N LEU A 189 -7.30 1.35 -18.13
CA LEU A 189 -6.69 1.26 -19.46
C LEU A 189 -5.57 2.29 -19.62
#